data_AF-A0AAN9HCE5-F1
#
_entry.id   AF-A0AAN9HCE5-F1
#
_cell.length_a   1.000
_cell.length_b   1.000
_cell.length_c   1.000
_cell.angle_alpha   90.00
_cell.angle_beta   90.00
_cell.angle_gamma   90.00
#
_symmetry.space_group_name_H-M   'P 1'
#
loop_
_entity.id
_entity.type
_entity.pdbx_description
1 polymer ?
#
loop_
_entity_poly.entity_id
_entity_poly.type
_entity_poly.pdbx_seq_one_letter_code
_entity_poly.pdbx_strand_id
1 'polypeptide(L)'
;MSTDMYLESRRVCPSIHGNKFDTASRKRAVANIFENVNQDALMRLFQKTGDMKAEERVRSIFSFAQDPEETARALMALKQRKKDKFLRIAGMLRHFLKLR
;
A
#
# COMPACT_ATOMS: atom_id res chain seq x y z
N MET A 1 -14.98 26.39 -41.52
CA MET A 1 -13.71 26.04 -40.84
C MET A 1 -14.04 25.86 -39.36
N SER A 2 -13.86 24.66 -38.83
CA SER A 2 -14.31 24.26 -37.49
C SER A 2 -13.10 24.22 -36.55
N THR A 3 -12.96 25.23 -35.71
CA THR A 3 -11.84 25.42 -34.77
C THR A 3 -12.35 25.58 -33.34
N ASP A 4 -13.14 24.63 -32.86
CA ASP A 4 -13.72 24.68 -31.50
C ASP A 4 -13.64 23.35 -30.74
N MET A 5 -12.65 22.49 -31.02
CA MET A 5 -12.56 21.17 -30.37
C MET A 5 -11.15 20.77 -29.96
N TYR A 6 -10.31 21.69 -29.46
CA TYR A 6 -8.96 21.29 -28.99
C TYR A 6 -8.33 22.08 -27.84
N LEU A 7 -9.09 22.85 -27.05
CA LEU A 7 -8.49 23.65 -25.97
C LEU A 7 -9.13 23.56 -24.59
N GLU A 8 -9.71 22.40 -24.24
CA GLU A 8 -10.08 22.15 -22.84
C GLU A 8 -9.48 20.83 -22.33
N SER A 9 -8.17 20.66 -22.51
CA SER A 9 -7.41 19.73 -21.69
C SER A 9 -7.28 20.33 -20.28
N ARG A 10 -8.35 20.19 -19.49
CA ARG A 10 -8.38 20.61 -18.08
C ARG A 10 -7.31 19.83 -17.34
N ARG A 11 -6.15 20.47 -17.14
CA ARG A 11 -5.10 19.93 -16.27
C ARG A 11 -5.71 19.77 -14.88
N VAL A 12 -6.01 18.53 -14.51
CA VAL A 12 -6.46 18.16 -13.17
C VAL A 12 -5.23 18.16 -12.26
N CYS A 13 -4.67 19.33 -12.00
CA CYS A 13 -3.65 19.50 -10.99
C CYS A 13 -4.33 19.48 -9.62
N PRO A 14 -4.03 18.49 -8.74
CA PRO A 14 -4.61 18.42 -7.39
C PRO A 14 -4.29 19.65 -6.52
N SER A 15 -3.35 20.49 -6.97
CA SER A 15 -2.90 21.69 -6.26
C SER A 15 -3.84 22.90 -6.45
N ILE A 16 -4.69 22.94 -7.48
CA ILE A 16 -5.47 24.14 -7.83
C ILE A 16 -6.82 24.17 -7.10
N HIS A 17 -7.39 22.99 -6.83
CA HIS A 17 -8.61 22.84 -6.05
C HIS A 17 -8.20 22.08 -4.81
N GLY A 18 -7.96 22.79 -3.71
CA GLY A 18 -7.47 22.24 -2.44
C GLY A 18 -8.09 20.86 -2.18
N ASN A 19 -7.31 19.82 -2.43
CA ASN A 19 -7.80 18.46 -2.43
C ASN A 19 -8.03 18.09 -0.97
N LYS A 20 -9.23 18.40 -0.44
CA LYS A 20 -9.68 17.83 0.82
C LYS A 20 -9.81 16.34 0.56
N PHE A 21 -8.76 15.60 0.88
CA PHE A 21 -8.82 14.15 0.97
C PHE A 21 -9.84 13.84 2.05
N ASP A 22 -11.10 13.73 1.63
CA ASP A 22 -12.19 13.37 2.51
C ASP A 22 -11.99 11.90 2.88
N THR A 23 -11.26 11.74 3.98
CA THR A 23 -10.89 10.45 4.53
C THR A 23 -12.14 9.77 5.09
N ALA A 24 -13.22 10.51 5.36
CA ALA A 24 -14.49 9.98 5.84
C ALA A 24 -15.34 9.35 4.71
N SER A 25 -15.32 9.92 3.49
CA SER A 25 -16.02 9.33 2.33
C SER A 25 -15.21 8.31 1.54
N ARG A 26 -13.92 8.14 1.87
CA ARG A 26 -13.11 7.08 1.28
C ARG A 26 -13.71 5.72 1.65
N LYS A 27 -14.12 4.94 0.62
CA LYS A 27 -14.49 3.53 0.80
C LYS A 27 -13.41 2.85 1.64
N ARG A 28 -13.81 2.20 2.74
CA ARG A 28 -12.88 1.38 3.54
C ARG A 28 -12.17 0.42 2.58
N ALA A 29 -10.87 0.58 2.43
CA ALA A 29 -10.09 -0.34 1.62
C ALA A 29 -10.21 -1.71 2.29
N VAL A 30 -10.77 -2.68 1.56
CA VAL A 30 -10.78 -4.08 2.01
C VAL A 30 -9.31 -4.51 2.10
N ALA A 31 -8.93 -5.09 3.23
CA ALA A 31 -7.53 -5.42 3.52
C ALA A 31 -6.92 -6.35 2.47
N ASN A 32 -7.74 -7.17 1.81
CA ASN A 32 -7.34 -8.03 0.72
C ASN A 32 -8.40 -8.04 -0.40
N ILE A 33 -8.22 -7.21 -1.43
CA ILE A 33 -9.09 -7.20 -2.62
C ILE A 33 -8.99 -8.49 -3.46
N PHE A 34 -8.06 -9.38 -3.11
CA PHE A 34 -7.78 -10.65 -3.80
C PHE A 34 -8.11 -11.88 -2.95
N GLU A 35 -8.84 -11.72 -1.84
CA GLU A 35 -9.11 -12.80 -0.87
C GLU A 35 -9.71 -14.06 -1.50
N ASN A 36 -10.59 -13.91 -2.50
CA ASN A 36 -11.28 -15.00 -3.17
C ASN A 36 -10.74 -15.29 -4.58
N VAL A 37 -9.54 -14.80 -4.91
CA VAL A 37 -8.95 -14.98 -6.24
C VAL A 37 -7.89 -16.06 -6.18
N ASN A 38 -7.92 -16.99 -7.15
CA ASN A 38 -6.93 -18.05 -7.26
C ASN A 38 -5.51 -17.48 -7.44
N GLN A 39 -4.52 -18.12 -6.78
CA GLN A 39 -3.11 -17.78 -6.87
C GLN A 39 -2.61 -17.70 -8.33
N ASP A 40 -2.99 -18.67 -9.17
CA ASP A 40 -2.57 -18.69 -10.57
C ASP A 40 -3.10 -17.49 -11.37
N ALA A 41 -4.31 -17.04 -11.04
CA ALA A 41 -4.90 -15.87 -11.68
C ALA A 41 -4.17 -14.57 -11.26
N LEU A 42 -3.80 -14.43 -9.99
CA LEU A 42 -2.97 -13.31 -9.51
C LEU A 42 -1.59 -13.32 -10.15
N MET A 43 -0.97 -14.50 -10.23
CA MET A 43 0.35 -14.67 -10.80
C MET A 43 0.38 -14.25 -12.27
N ARG A 44 -0.59 -14.73 -13.06
CA ARG A 44 -0.73 -14.34 -14.47
C ARG A 44 -1.03 -12.86 -14.63
N LEU A 45 -1.83 -12.27 -13.75
CA LEU A 45 -2.12 -10.84 -13.77
C LEU A 45 -0.83 -10.03 -13.63
N PHE A 46 -0.04 -10.31 -12.59
CA PHE A 46 1.17 -9.54 -12.29
C PHE A 46 2.27 -9.74 -13.31
N GLN A 47 2.41 -10.96 -13.85
CA GLN A 47 3.29 -11.23 -14.98
C GLN A 47 2.88 -10.44 -16.23
N LYS A 48 1.58 -10.43 -16.56
CA LYS A 48 1.07 -9.69 -17.73
C LYS A 48 1.26 -8.18 -17.58
N THR A 49 1.14 -7.64 -16.38
CA THR A 49 1.40 -6.22 -16.10
C THR A 49 2.87 -5.87 -15.90
N GLY A 50 3.77 -6.87 -15.80
CA GLY A 50 5.19 -6.67 -15.52
C GLY A 50 5.50 -6.19 -14.08
N ASP A 51 4.59 -6.39 -13.12
CA ASP A 51 4.78 -5.97 -11.73
C ASP A 51 5.49 -7.07 -10.93
N MET A 52 6.82 -7.15 -11.08
CA MET A 52 7.66 -8.15 -10.43
C MET A 52 7.54 -8.13 -8.90
N LYS A 53 7.35 -6.95 -8.30
CA LYS A 53 7.20 -6.81 -6.84
C LYS A 53 5.88 -7.40 -6.35
N ALA A 54 4.80 -7.21 -7.13
CA ALA A 54 3.53 -7.84 -6.82
C ALA A 54 3.57 -9.35 -7.00
N GLU A 55 4.26 -9.85 -8.02
CA GLU A 55 4.52 -11.28 -8.24
C GLU A 55 5.31 -11.92 -7.07
N GLU A 56 6.41 -11.32 -6.63
CA GLU A 56 7.20 -11.82 -5.48
C GLU A 56 6.38 -11.87 -4.19
N ARG A 57 5.52 -10.86 -3.97
CA ARG A 57 4.60 -10.83 -2.83
C ARG A 57 3.61 -11.98 -2.86
N VAL A 58 3.05 -12.32 -4.02
CA VAL A 58 2.12 -13.46 -4.15
C VAL A 58 2.84 -14.75 -3.76
N ARG A 59 4.02 -15.02 -4.33
CA ARG A 59 4.78 -16.24 -3.98
C ARG A 59 5.08 -16.31 -2.50
N SER A 60 5.48 -15.20 -1.88
CA SER A 60 5.79 -15.15 -0.45
C SER A 60 4.56 -15.45 0.40
N ILE A 61 3.43 -14.80 0.14
CA ILE A 61 2.20 -14.96 0.93
C ILE A 61 1.69 -16.41 0.85
N PHE A 62 1.62 -16.98 -0.36
CA PHE A 62 1.12 -18.34 -0.56
C PHE A 62 2.11 -19.42 -0.06
N SER A 63 3.42 -19.16 -0.08
CA SER A 63 4.41 -20.06 0.51
C SER A 63 4.29 -20.16 2.02
N PHE A 64 4.02 -19.04 2.71
CA PHE A 64 3.83 -19.04 4.17
C PHE A 64 2.48 -19.63 4.59
N ALA A 65 1.46 -19.55 3.74
CA ALA A 65 0.13 -20.07 4.04
C ALA A 65 0.08 -21.61 4.21
N GLN A 66 1.11 -22.33 3.77
CA GLN A 66 1.18 -23.79 3.93
C GLN A 66 1.65 -24.24 5.32
N ASP A 67 2.32 -23.37 6.09
CA ASP A 67 2.70 -23.66 7.48
C ASP A 67 2.19 -22.58 8.45
N PRO A 68 1.17 -22.90 9.27
CA PRO A 68 0.64 -21.95 10.26
C PRO A 68 1.69 -21.50 11.29
N GLU A 69 2.71 -22.31 11.58
CA GLU A 69 3.77 -21.98 12.54
C GLU A 69 4.75 -20.94 11.98
N GLU A 70 5.15 -21.08 10.71
CA GLU A 70 5.94 -20.06 10.01
C GLU A 70 5.17 -18.74 9.84
N THR A 71 3.88 -18.82 9.51
CA THR A 71 3.02 -17.63 9.43
C THR A 71 2.95 -16.91 10.79
N ALA A 72 2.74 -17.64 11.88
CA ALA A 72 2.69 -17.06 13.22
C ALA A 72 4.02 -16.38 13.61
N ARG A 73 5.17 -17.02 13.29
CA ARG A 73 6.50 -16.46 13.51
C ARG A 73 6.74 -15.18 12.71
N ALA A 74 6.37 -15.17 11.42
CA ALA A 74 6.48 -13.98 10.56
C ALA A 74 5.62 -12.82 11.08
N LEU A 75 4.38 -13.10 11.53
CA LEU A 75 3.50 -12.10 12.12
C LEU A 75 4.04 -11.53 13.44
N MET A 76 4.64 -12.38 14.29
CA MET A 76 5.29 -11.96 15.53
C MET A 76 6.48 -11.04 15.26
N ALA A 77 7.35 -11.41 14.31
CA ALA A 77 8.48 -10.59 13.88
C ALA A 77 8.02 -9.22 13.33
N LEU A 78 6.95 -9.20 12.54
CA LEU A 78 6.36 -7.96 12.02
C LEU A 78 5.82 -7.06 13.14
N LYS A 79 5.12 -7.65 14.12
CA LYS A 79 4.58 -6.93 15.30
C LYS A 79 5.71 -6.30 16.11
N GLN A 80 6.80 -7.03 16.33
CA GLN A 80 7.97 -6.54 17.04
C GLN A 80 8.63 -5.38 16.29
N ARG A 81 8.89 -5.54 14.99
CA ARG A 81 9.49 -4.50 14.14
C ARG A 81 8.67 -3.20 14.14
N LYS A 82 7.34 -3.31 14.12
CA LYS A 82 6.45 -2.14 14.22
C LYS A 82 6.65 -1.42 15.55
N LYS A 83 6.65 -2.16 16.67
CA LYS A 83 6.91 -1.63 18.02
C LYS A 83 8.25 -0.91 18.10
N ASP A 84 9.31 -1.51 17.58
CA ASP A 84 10.66 -0.93 17.62
C ASP A 84 10.75 0.35 16.80
N LYS A 85 10.08 0.38 15.63
CA LYS A 85 9.98 1.60 14.82
C LYS A 85 9.29 2.73 15.58
N PHE A 86 8.20 2.44 16.30
CA PHE A 86 7.53 3.42 17.15
C PHE A 86 8.43 3.92 18.27
N LEU A 87 9.15 3.02 18.96
CA LEU A 87 10.07 3.40 20.02
C LEU A 87 11.22 4.28 19.52
N ARG A 88 11.76 4.00 18.33
CA ARG A 88 12.77 4.86 17.68
C ARG A 88 12.23 6.26 17.39
N ILE A 89 11.03 6.37 16.82
CA ILE A 89 10.40 7.67 16.53
C ILE A 89 10.14 8.43 17.83
N ALA A 90 9.59 7.79 18.86
CA ALA A 90 9.35 8.41 20.15
C ALA A 90 10.65 8.84 20.85
N GLY A 91 11.71 8.03 20.74
CA GLY A 91 13.05 8.37 21.22
C GLY A 91 13.62 9.62 20.54
N MET A 92 13.52 9.69 19.20
CA MET A 92 13.93 10.87 18.44
C MET A 92 13.16 12.12 18.86
N LEU A 93 11.82 12.05 18.96
CA LEU A 93 11.00 13.18 19.40
C LEU A 93 11.41 13.69 20.78
N ARG A 94 11.66 12.79 21.75
CA ARG A 94 12.16 13.18 23.09
C ARG A 94 13.52 13.85 23.04
N HIS A 95 14.42 13.38 22.19
CA HIS A 95 15.75 14.00 22.01
C HIS A 95 15.62 15.41 21.41
N PHE A 96 14.77 15.58 20.39
CA PHE A 96 14.49 16.90 19.81
C PHE A 96 13.87 17.88 20.81
N LEU A 97 12.96 17.42 21.67
CA LEU A 97 12.31 18.28 22.68
C LEU A 97 13.21 18.67 23.85
N LYS A 98 14.22 17.85 24.19
CA LYS A 98 15.21 18.16 25.24
C LYS A 98 16.30 19.14 24.79
N LEU A 99 16.46 19.33 23.48
CA LEU A 99 17.45 20.26 22.90
C LEU A 99 16.85 21.65 22.62
N ARG A 100 15.66 21.95 23.14
CA ARG A 100 14.98 23.24 23.05
C ARG A 100 14.81 23.82 24.45
#